data_AF-A0A2N6CTW7-F1
#
_entry.id   AF-A0A2N6CTW7-F1
#
_cell.length_a   1.000
_cell.length_b   1.000
_cell.length_c   1.000
_cell.angle_alpha   90.00
_cell.angle_beta   90.00
_cell.angle_gamma   90.00
#
_symmetry.space_group_name_H-M   'P 1'
#
loop_
_entity.id
_entity.type
_entity.pdbx_description
1 polymer ?
#
loop_
_entity_poly.entity_id
_entity_poly.type
_entity_poly.pdbx_seq_one_letter_code
_entity_poly.pdbx_strand_id
1 'polypeptide(L)' 'MEYGTLEGILGCVDAGLGCTLMPRAVVERSAFNIDVVISPIPAHIARIQTLLVRRKDTPLSGAMQKLIELTASYR' A
#
# COMPACT_ATOMS: atom_id res chain seq x y z
N MET A 1 -15.97 15.34 -0.01
CA MET A 1 -15.44 14.27 -0.89
C MET A 1 -13.93 14.33 -0.79
N GLU A 2 -13.31 13.40 -0.06
CA GLU A 2 -11.84 13.37 0.09
C GLU A 2 -11.22 12.46 -0.97
N TYR A 3 -10.94 13.04 -2.14
CA TYR A 3 -10.21 12.36 -3.23
C TYR A 3 -8.74 12.03 -2.89
N GLY A 4 -8.27 12.37 -1.69
CA GLY A 4 -6.90 12.12 -1.22
C GLY A 4 -6.69 10.76 -0.56
N THR A 5 -7.73 9.93 -0.44
CA THR A 5 -7.63 8.57 0.12
C THR A 5 -7.57 7.53 -0.99
N LEU A 6 -6.95 6.38 -0.71
CA LEU A 6 -6.87 5.27 -1.67
C LEU A 6 -8.26 4.80 -2.12
N GLU A 7 -9.21 4.75 -1.18
CA GLU A 7 -10.60 4.37 -1.47
C GLU A 7 -11.31 5.40 -2.35
N GLY A 8 -11.07 6.70 -2.12
CA GLY A 8 -11.61 7.74 -2.99
C GLY A 8 -11.13 7.61 -4.43
N ILE A 9 -9.83 7.30 -4.63
CA ILE A 9 -9.27 7.07 -5.96
C ILE A 9 -9.88 5.81 -6.59
N LEU A 10 -9.98 4.70 -5.85
CA LEU A 10 -10.55 3.46 -6.36
C LEU A 10 -12.04 3.62 -6.73
N GLY A 11 -12.82 4.34 -5.93
CA GLY A 11 -14.22 4.65 -6.24
C GLY A 11 -14.39 5.48 -7.52
N CYS A 12 -13.46 6.38 -7.83
CA CYS A 12 -13.46 7.08 -9.13
C CYS A 12 -13.18 6.15 -10.31
N VAL A 13 -12.29 5.17 -10.13
CA VAL A 13 -11.98 4.18 -11.17
C VAL A 13 -13.17 3.25 -11.40
N ASP A 14 -13.80 2.77 -10.32
CA ASP A 14 -15.04 1.96 -10.35
C ASP A 14 -16.19 2.69 -11.07
N ALA A 15 -16.33 4.00 -10.83
CA ALA A 15 -17.30 4.86 -11.51
C ALA A 15 -16.94 5.15 -12.99
N GLY A 16 -15.87 4.57 -13.52
CA GLY A 16 -15.46 4.73 -14.91
C GLY A 16 -14.79 6.07 -15.25
N LEU A 17 -14.30 6.81 -14.25
CA LEU A 17 -13.70 8.15 -14.46
C LEU A 17 -12.24 8.10 -14.93
N GLY A 18 -11.62 6.92 -14.98
CA GLY A 18 -10.25 6.75 -15.47
C GLY A 18 -9.59 5.47 -15.00
N CYS A 19 -8.25 5.47 -14.98
CA CYS A 19 -7.43 4.38 -14.46
C CYS A 19 -6.39 4.91 -13.47
N THR A 20 -5.81 4.01 -12.67
CA THR A 20 -4.80 4.36 -11.67
C THR A 20 -3.74 3.26 -11.55
N LEU A 21 -2.57 3.60 -11.02
CA LEU A 21 -1.53 2.65 -10.65
C LEU A 21 -1.44 2.59 -9.12
N MET A 22 -1.58 1.39 -8.56
CA MET A 22 -1.52 1.16 -7.12
C MET A 22 -0.81 -0.15 -6.77
N PRO A 23 -0.27 -0.28 -5.53
CA PRO A 23 0.17 -1.57 -5.03
C PRO A 23 -0.99 -2.56 -5.01
N ARG A 24 -0.75 -3.79 -5.48
CA ARG A 24 -1.78 -4.83 -5.53
C ARG A 24 -2.47 -5.08 -4.18
N ALA A 25 -1.69 -5.03 -3.10
CA ALA A 25 -2.18 -5.19 -1.73
C ALA A 25 -3.21 -4.13 -1.30
N VAL A 26 -3.23 -2.95 -1.92
CA VAL A 26 -4.26 -1.92 -1.66
C VAL A 26 -5.57 -2.32 -2.33
N VAL A 27 -5.52 -2.73 -3.60
CA VAL A 27 -6.70 -3.13 -4.37
C VAL A 27 -7.33 -4.39 -3.78
N GLU A 28 -6.51 -5.41 -3.48
CA GLU A 28 -6.98 -6.71 -2.93
C GLU A 28 -7.54 -6.62 -1.50
N ARG A 29 -7.18 -5.57 -0.74
CA ARG A 29 -7.63 -5.38 0.65
C ARG A 29 -8.67 -4.27 0.81
N SER A 30 -9.14 -3.67 -0.29
CA SER A 30 -10.18 -2.67 -0.20
C SER A 30 -11.42 -3.27 0.46
N ALA A 31 -12.07 -2.49 1.34
CA ALA A 31 -13.33 -2.88 1.96
C ALA A 31 -14.52 -2.82 0.99
N PHE A 32 -14.32 -2.22 -0.19
CA PHE A 32 -15.32 -2.12 -1.24
C PHE A 32 -15.17 -3.28 -2.20
N ASN A 33 -16.28 -3.89 -2.61
CA ASN A 33 -16.29 -4.86 -3.71
C ASN A 33 -16.22 -4.08 -5.02
N ILE A 34 -15.02 -3.64 -5.38
CA ILE A 34 -14.76 -2.80 -6.54
C ILE A 34 -14.65 -3.69 -7.79
N ASP A 35 -15.43 -3.40 -8.83
CA ASP A 35 -15.42 -4.17 -10.07
C ASP A 35 -14.45 -3.53 -11.07
N VAL A 36 -13.15 -3.76 -10.84
CA VAL A 36 -12.07 -3.18 -11.63
C VAL A 36 -11.18 -4.24 -12.26
N VAL A 37 -10.76 -4.00 -13.50
CA VAL A 37 -9.80 -4.85 -14.19
C VAL A 37 -8.38 -4.50 -13.73
N ILE A 38 -7.66 -5.49 -13.22
CA ILE A 38 -6.26 -5.33 -12.82
C ILE A 38 -5.35 -5.78 -13.96
N SER A 39 -4.48 -4.89 -14.43
CA SER A 39 -3.47 -5.18 -15.45
C SER A 39 -2.05 -5.05 -14.87
N PRO A 40 -1.12 -5.98 -15.16
CA PRO A 40 0.26 -5.89 -14.69
C PRO A 40 1.02 -4.76 -15.40
N ILE A 41 2.02 -4.19 -14.71
CA ILE A 41 2.97 -3.22 -15.28
C ILE A 41 4.33 -3.89 -15.54
N PRO A 42 5.24 -3.27 -16.32
CA PRO A 42 6.56 -3.82 -16.58
C PRO A 42 7.33 -4.23 -15.31
N ALA A 43 7.92 -5.42 -15.32
CA ALA A 43 8.51 -6.05 -14.13
C ALA A 43 9.56 -5.18 -13.42
N HIS A 44 10.28 -4.32 -14.16
CA HIS A 44 11.31 -3.44 -13.61
C HIS A 44 10.76 -2.30 -12.74
N ILE A 45 9.46 -1.98 -12.84
CA ILE A 45 8.76 -1.00 -12.00
C ILE A 45 7.59 -1.60 -11.19
N ALA A 46 7.34 -2.90 -11.34
CA ALA A 46 6.21 -3.58 -10.70
C ALA A 46 6.39 -3.85 -9.20
N ARG A 47 7.62 -3.72 -8.69
CA ARG A 47 7.95 -4.02 -7.29
C ARG A 47 8.56 -2.81 -6.62
N ILE A 48 7.97 -2.41 -5.50
CA ILE A 48 8.49 -1.38 -4.60
C ILE A 48 8.60 -1.95 -3.19
N GLN A 49 9.61 -1.53 -2.44
CA GLN A 49 9.83 -1.96 -1.07
C GLN A 49 9.07 -1.05 -0.10
N THR A 50 8.23 -1.64 0.75
CA THR A 50 7.69 -0.96 1.93
C THR A 50 8.72 -1.04 3.06
N LEU A 51 9.06 0.10 3.65
CA LEU A 51 10.09 0.21 4.68
C LEU A 51 9.50 0.63 6.02
N LEU A 52 10.02 0.06 7.10
CA LEU A 52 9.82 0.59 8.45
C LEU A 52 10.83 1.70 8.72
N VAL A 53 10.36 2.93 8.88
CA VAL A 53 11.19 4.10 9.13
C VAL A 53 11.11 4.49 10.60
N ARG A 54 12.27 4.75 11.22
CA ARG A 54 12.36 5.30 12.58
C ARG A 54 13.32 6.48 12.63
N ARG A 55 13.15 7.32 13.64
CA ARG A 55 14.13 8.36 13.98
C ARG A 55 15.43 7.74 14.50
N LYS A 56 16.56 8.25 14.02
CA LYS A 56 17.90 7.76 14.41
C LYS A 56 18.26 8.11 15.86
N ASP A 57 17.78 9.25 16.34
CA ASP A 57 18.09 9.84 17.64
C ASP A 57 17.16 9.38 18.77
N THR A 58 16.18 8.53 18.47
CA THR A 58 15.25 7.97 19.46
C THR A 58 15.83 6.66 20.03
N PRO A 59 15.92 6.49 21.36
CA PRO A 59 16.33 5.24 21.97
C PRO A 59 15.47 4.06 21.50
N LEU A 60 16.11 2.91 21.26
CA LEU A 60 15.41 1.71 20.83
C LEU A 60 14.72 1.04 22.03
N SER A 61 13.41 1.20 22.15
CA SER A 61 12.63 0.49 23.16
C SER A 61 12.55 -1.01 22.82
N GLY A 62 12.35 -1.85 23.84
CA GLY A 62 12.15 -3.29 23.62
C GLY A 62 10.97 -3.59 22.69
N ALA A 63 9.90 -2.79 22.76
CA ALA A 63 8.77 -2.89 21.83
C ALA A 63 9.17 -2.57 20.37
N MET A 64 9.96 -1.51 20.14
CA MET A 64 10.43 -1.16 18.81
C MET A 64 11.39 -2.22 18.24
N GLN A 65 12.27 -2.76 19.08
CA GLN A 65 13.15 -3.85 18.68
C GLN A 65 12.35 -5.08 18.25
N LYS A 66 11.32 -5.44 19.01
CA LYS A 66 10.43 -6.55 18.65
C LYS A 66 9.65 -6.30 17.37
N LEU A 67 9.18 -5.07 17.15
CA LEU A 67 8.50 -4.70 15.90
C LEU A 67 9.42 -4.82 14.67
N ILE A 68 10.68 -4.41 14.80
CA ILE A 68 11.69 -4.57 13.73
C ILE A 68 11.90 -6.05 13.39
N GLU A 69 12.02 -6.92 14.40
CA GLU A 69 12.16 -8.37 14.19
C GLU A 69 10.94 -8.98 13.47
N LEU A 70 9.73 -8.61 13.91
CA LEU A 70 8.49 -9.12 13.33
C LEU A 70 8.32 -8.68 11.87
N THR A 71 8.66 -7.42 11.56
CA THR A 71 8.54 -6.88 10.20
C THR A 71 9.63 -7.39 9.27
N ALA A 72 10.84 -7.70 9.77
CA ALA A 72 11.90 -8.32 8.97
C ALA A 72 11.54 -9.74 8.50
N SER A 73 10.68 -10.44 9.25
CA SER A 73 10.17 -11.78 8.93
C SER A 73 9.00 -11.76 7.95
N TYR A 74 8.37 -10.60 7.74
CA TYR A 74 7.25 -10.38 6.84
C TYR A 74 7.80 -10.11 5.43
N ARG A 75 8.12 -11.17 4.69
CA ARG A 75 8.49 -11.12 3.27
C ARG A 75 7.43 -11.75 2.38
#